data_AF-A0A951E2N8-F1
#
_entry.id   AF-A0A951E2N8-F1
#
_cell.length_a   1.000
_cell.length_b   1.000
_cell.length_c   1.000
_cell.angle_alpha   90.00
_cell.angle_beta   90.00
_cell.angle_gamma   90.00
#
_symmetry.space_group_name_H-M   'P 1'
#
loop_
_entity.id
_entity.type
_entity.pdbx_description
1 polymer ?
#
loop_
_entity_poly.entity_id
_entity_poly.type
_entity_poly.pdbx_seq_one_letter_code
_entity_poly.pdbx_strand_id
1 'polypeptide(L)'
;MLCLILERFRLPLLFNLSYVDARWIAPNVGGAIVGQAVSASHIRHDRRSRTMILMSQFDRWRKSCFGILENGLVISCPDITKWIEWMRESSAAGNYIVAEDEVGGFFVVTEFLGINHNATGAGPPLWFETLVFRESADGNLGVKIEFGTVRYSTLADATVGHVVICEKVKTGGIEE
;
A
#
# COMPACT_ATOMS: atom_id res chain seq x y z
N MET A 1 22.63 7.31 26.85
CA MET A 1 23.22 7.35 25.49
C MET A 1 22.14 6.89 24.50
N LEU A 2 21.08 7.69 24.34
CA LEU A 2 19.86 7.31 23.59
C LEU A 2 19.33 8.48 22.74
N CYS A 3 20.17 9.49 22.48
CA CYS A 3 19.76 10.79 21.94
C CYS A 3 20.42 11.15 20.59
N LEU A 4 21.13 10.22 19.94
CA LEU A 4 21.86 10.47 18.68
C LEU A 4 21.34 9.69 17.47
N ILE A 5 20.34 8.81 17.63
CA ILE A 5 19.81 8.01 16.52
C ILE A 5 18.64 8.73 15.82
N LEU A 6 17.92 9.61 16.50
CA LEU A 6 16.73 10.29 15.94
C LEU A 6 17.02 11.35 14.87
N GLU A 7 18.28 11.79 14.69
CA GLU A 7 18.63 12.75 13.63
C GLU A 7 18.90 12.10 12.26
N ARG A 8 19.09 10.77 12.20
CA ARG A 8 19.35 10.05 10.93
C ARG A 8 18.11 9.72 10.10
N PHE A 9 16.90 9.91 10.64
CA PHE A 9 15.66 9.37 10.08
C PHE A 9 14.69 10.43 9.53
N ARG A 10 15.20 11.44 8.82
CA ARG A 10 14.38 12.11 7.80
C ARG A 10 14.43 11.26 6.54
N LEU A 11 13.69 10.15 6.52
CA LEU A 11 13.31 9.53 5.26
C LEU A 11 12.58 10.61 4.44
N PRO A 12 13.13 11.09 3.31
CA PRO A 12 12.30 11.82 2.37
C PRO A 12 11.28 10.79 1.89
N LEU A 13 10.04 10.97 2.33
CA LEU A 13 8.88 10.33 1.73
C LEU A 13 9.04 10.43 0.20
N LEU A 14 9.49 9.37 -0.45
CA LEU A 14 9.43 9.23 -1.90
C LEU A 14 7.99 8.91 -2.29
N PHE A 15 7.05 9.78 -1.89
CA PHE A 15 5.73 9.87 -2.49
C PHE A 15 5.90 10.55 -3.84
N ASN A 16 6.43 9.80 -4.80
CA ASN A 16 6.31 10.19 -6.20
C ASN A 16 4.87 9.87 -6.65
N LEU A 17 3.96 10.81 -6.40
CA LEU A 17 2.54 10.77 -6.83
C LEU A 17 2.36 10.86 -8.37
N SER A 18 3.40 10.61 -9.16
CA SER A 18 3.40 10.76 -10.62
C SER A 18 3.25 9.43 -11.37
N TYR A 19 2.38 8.51 -10.93
CA TYR A 19 1.90 7.48 -11.85
C TYR A 19 0.54 6.91 -11.44
N VAL A 20 -0.52 7.67 -11.76
CA VAL A 20 -1.85 7.10 -11.95
C VAL A 20 -2.18 7.29 -13.43
N ASP A 21 -1.58 6.46 -14.30
CA ASP A 21 -2.01 6.41 -15.70
C ASP A 21 -3.39 5.77 -15.75
N ALA A 22 -4.42 6.61 -15.84
CA ALA A 22 -5.82 6.25 -15.87
C ALA A 22 -6.22 5.65 -17.24
N ARG A 23 -5.53 4.60 -17.69
CA ARG A 23 -5.82 3.94 -18.96
C ARG A 23 -5.70 2.43 -18.91
N TRP A 24 -6.52 1.72 -18.14
CA TRP A 24 -6.78 0.31 -18.49
C TRP A 24 -8.24 -0.12 -18.33
N ILE A 25 -8.84 -0.29 -19.52
CA ILE A 25 -9.65 -1.40 -20.03
C ILE A 25 -10.64 -2.05 -19.05
N ALA A 26 -11.91 -1.76 -19.30
CA ALA A 26 -13.05 -2.53 -18.78
C ALA A 26 -12.96 -4.01 -19.23
N PRO A 27 -13.34 -4.97 -18.37
CA PRO A 27 -13.33 -6.39 -18.73
C PRO A 27 -14.34 -6.67 -19.85
N ASN A 28 -13.85 -7.36 -20.86
CA ASN A 28 -14.57 -7.78 -22.05
C ASN A 28 -15.52 -8.93 -21.67
N VAL A 29 -16.81 -8.65 -21.49
CA VAL A 29 -17.84 -9.68 -21.29
C VAL A 29 -18.27 -10.21 -22.65
N GLY A 30 -17.56 -11.25 -23.11
CA GLY A 30 -17.94 -12.02 -24.29
C GLY A 30 -19.13 -12.92 -23.97
N GLY A 31 -20.33 -12.48 -24.35
CA GLY A 31 -21.55 -13.30 -24.38
C GLY A 31 -22.10 -13.34 -25.81
N ALA A 32 -21.99 -14.50 -26.46
CA ALA A 32 -22.63 -14.77 -27.73
C ALA A 32 -24.15 -14.78 -27.55
N ILE A 33 -24.88 -13.98 -28.32
CA ILE A 33 -26.34 -14.12 -28.47
C ILE A 33 -26.68 -14.05 -29.96
N VAL A 34 -27.26 -15.14 -30.42
CA VAL A 34 -27.84 -15.36 -31.75
C VAL A 34 -28.92 -14.32 -32.03
N GLY A 35 -28.94 -13.81 -33.27
CA GLY A 35 -29.76 -12.67 -33.66
C GLY A 35 -31.27 -12.92 -33.67
N GLN A 36 -32.01 -11.87 -33.30
CA GLN A 36 -33.32 -11.56 -33.84
C GLN A 36 -33.44 -10.04 -33.98
N ALA A 37 -33.85 -9.58 -35.16
CA ALA A 37 -34.08 -8.18 -35.46
C ALA A 37 -35.36 -7.70 -34.75
N VAL A 38 -35.23 -6.69 -33.89
CA VAL A 38 -36.35 -5.94 -33.33
C VAL A 38 -36.28 -4.48 -33.75
N SER A 39 -37.43 -4.00 -34.17
CA SER A 39 -37.74 -2.71 -34.77
C SER A 39 -37.20 -1.51 -33.98
N ALA A 40 -36.61 -0.57 -34.70
CA ALA A 40 -36.08 0.68 -34.18
C ALA A 40 -37.21 1.63 -33.75
N SER A 41 -37.57 1.59 -32.47
CA SER A 41 -38.29 2.69 -31.83
C SER A 41 -37.75 2.96 -30.42
N HIS A 42 -37.12 4.13 -30.26
CA HIS A 42 -36.96 4.89 -29.03
C HIS A 42 -36.40 4.15 -27.78
N ILE A 43 -35.11 3.83 -27.79
CA ILE A 43 -34.31 3.71 -26.55
C ILE A 43 -33.51 5.01 -26.39
N ARG A 44 -34.04 5.98 -25.65
CA ARG A 44 -33.21 7.04 -25.07
C ARG A 44 -32.40 6.38 -23.96
N HIS A 45 -31.14 6.06 -24.22
CA HIS A 45 -30.23 5.61 -23.19
C HIS A 45 -30.15 6.69 -22.10
N ASP A 46 -30.72 6.39 -20.94
CA ASP A 46 -30.65 7.24 -19.76
C ASP A 46 -29.18 7.33 -19.30
N ARG A 47 -28.52 8.43 -19.66
CA ARG A 47 -27.16 8.74 -19.20
C ARG A 47 -27.05 8.86 -17.68
N ARG A 48 -28.15 9.09 -16.94
CA ARG A 48 -28.10 9.25 -15.47
C ARG A 48 -27.81 7.94 -14.74
N SER A 49 -28.35 6.83 -15.23
CA SER A 49 -28.16 5.51 -14.61
C SER A 49 -26.70 5.02 -14.62
N ARG A 50 -25.94 5.34 -15.69
CA ARG A 50 -24.55 4.89 -15.83
C ARG A 50 -23.58 5.67 -14.92
N THR A 51 -23.84 6.96 -14.69
CA THR A 51 -23.03 7.81 -13.79
C THR A 51 -23.22 7.42 -12.32
N MET A 52 -24.44 7.05 -11.90
CA MET A 52 -24.70 6.63 -10.52
C MET A 52 -24.04 5.29 -10.15
N ILE A 53 -23.97 4.32 -11.07
CA ILE A 53 -23.30 3.04 -10.83
C ILE A 53 -21.78 3.24 -10.65
N LEU A 54 -21.15 4.08 -11.48
CA LEU A 54 -19.72 4.41 -11.39
C LEU A 54 -19.37 5.15 -10.08
N MET A 55 -20.19 6.12 -9.66
CA MET A 55 -19.99 6.82 -8.38
C MET A 55 -20.15 5.89 -7.18
N SER A 56 -21.13 4.97 -7.20
CA SER A 56 -21.33 4.02 -6.09
C SER A 56 -20.20 2.99 -5.95
N GLN A 57 -19.55 2.61 -7.05
CA GLN A 57 -18.38 1.73 -7.02
C GLN A 57 -17.13 2.49 -6.56
N PHE A 58 -16.98 3.75 -6.97
CA PHE A 58 -15.89 4.62 -6.51
C PHE A 58 -15.99 4.90 -5.00
N ASP A 59 -17.18 5.14 -4.46
CA ASP A 59 -17.38 5.35 -3.02
C ASP A 59 -17.12 4.08 -2.19
N ARG A 60 -17.45 2.91 -2.72
CA ARG A 60 -17.16 1.62 -2.08
C ARG A 60 -15.66 1.34 -2.05
N TRP A 61 -14.97 1.65 -3.14
CA TRP A 61 -13.51 1.58 -3.24
C TRP A 61 -12.85 2.56 -2.26
N ARG A 62 -13.27 3.84 -2.27
CA ARG A 62 -12.72 4.90 -1.40
C ARG A 62 -12.84 4.59 0.09
N LYS A 63 -13.95 3.98 0.53
CA LYS A 63 -14.14 3.52 1.92
C LYS A 63 -13.18 2.40 2.33
N SER A 64 -12.59 1.69 1.37
CA SER A 64 -11.75 0.52 1.60
C SER A 64 -10.26 0.78 1.34
N CYS A 65 -9.90 1.99 0.89
CA CYS A 65 -8.53 2.30 0.45
C CYS A 65 -7.65 2.91 1.54
N PHE A 66 -8.21 3.63 2.50
CA PHE A 66 -7.46 4.36 3.52
C PHE A 66 -7.68 3.76 4.90
N GLY A 67 -6.59 3.64 5.66
CA GLY A 67 -6.61 3.15 7.03
C GLY A 67 -5.73 4.00 7.93
N ILE A 68 -6.06 4.03 9.22
CA ILE A 68 -5.20 4.54 10.29
C ILE A 68 -4.85 3.39 11.22
N LEU A 69 -3.66 3.40 11.82
CA LEU A 69 -3.22 2.39 12.78
C LEU A 69 -3.49 2.89 14.20
N GLU A 70 -4.30 2.17 14.96
CA GLU A 70 -4.64 2.52 16.34
C GLU A 70 -4.58 1.27 17.21
N ASN A 71 -3.73 1.28 18.24
CA ASN A 71 -3.53 0.16 19.17
C ASN A 71 -3.27 -1.18 18.46
N GLY A 72 -2.53 -1.13 17.34
CA GLY A 72 -2.19 -2.28 16.52
C GLY A 72 -3.30 -2.79 15.59
N LEU A 73 -4.42 -2.06 15.48
CA LEU A 73 -5.52 -2.36 14.58
C LEU A 73 -5.60 -1.34 13.44
N VAL A 74 -5.89 -1.82 12.24
CA VAL A 74 -6.14 -0.95 11.08
C VAL A 74 -7.61 -0.56 11.07
N ILE A 75 -7.88 0.74 11.24
CA ILE A 75 -9.23 1.30 11.24
C ILE A 75 -9.47 2.00 9.90
N SER A 76 -10.54 1.59 9.19
CA SER A 76 -10.95 2.23 7.93
C SER A 76 -11.22 3.72 8.14
N CYS A 77 -10.63 4.56 7.29
CA CYS A 77 -10.74 6.02 7.36
C CYS A 77 -11.24 6.59 6.02
N PRO A 78 -12.56 6.67 5.78
CA PRO A 78 -13.07 7.18 4.51
C PRO A 78 -12.88 8.69 4.32
N ASP A 79 -12.61 9.42 5.41
CA ASP A 79 -12.28 10.84 5.40
C ASP A 79 -10.80 11.02 5.07
N ILE A 80 -10.53 11.50 3.85
CA ILE A 80 -9.17 11.70 3.35
C ILE A 80 -8.41 12.78 4.14
N THR A 81 -9.10 13.80 4.66
CA THR A 81 -8.46 14.87 5.41
C THR A 81 -7.99 14.35 6.75
N LYS A 82 -8.83 13.57 7.43
CA LYS A 82 -8.45 12.86 8.66
C LYS A 82 -7.28 11.89 8.42
N TRP A 83 -7.32 11.14 7.31
CA TRP A 83 -6.23 10.24 6.95
C TRP A 83 -4.91 10.98 6.68
N ILE A 84 -4.92 12.09 5.92
CA ILE A 84 -3.73 12.92 5.65
C ILE A 84 -3.12 13.44 6.96
N GLU A 85 -3.96 13.97 7.85
CA GLU A 85 -3.54 14.48 9.14
C GLU A 85 -2.88 13.39 9.99
N TRP A 86 -3.52 12.21 10.08
CA TRP A 86 -2.97 11.07 10.79
C TRP A 86 -1.64 10.58 10.20
N MET A 87 -1.51 10.47 8.87
CA MET A 87 -0.27 10.05 8.23
C MET A 87 0.86 11.04 8.51
N ARG A 88 0.58 12.35 8.44
CA ARG A 88 1.56 13.40 8.73
C ARG A 88 2.05 13.31 10.17
N GLU A 89 1.13 13.21 11.13
CA GLU A 89 1.45 13.15 12.55
C GLU A 89 2.15 11.85 12.91
N SER A 90 1.69 10.72 12.38
CA SER A 90 2.29 9.41 12.61
C SER A 90 3.68 9.30 12.00
N SER A 91 3.89 9.88 10.82
CA SER A 91 5.23 9.97 10.22
C SER A 91 6.18 10.81 11.07
N ALA A 92 5.72 11.96 11.58
CA ALA A 92 6.52 12.80 12.45
C ALA A 92 6.84 12.15 13.82
N ALA A 93 5.93 11.33 14.34
CA ALA A 93 6.07 10.63 15.62
C ALA A 93 6.71 9.23 15.51
N GLY A 94 6.88 8.69 14.30
CA GLY A 94 7.33 7.31 14.08
C GLY A 94 6.26 6.23 14.32
N ASN A 95 5.01 6.60 14.58
CA ASN A 95 3.92 5.65 14.93
C ASN A 95 3.52 4.69 13.79
N TYR A 96 3.95 4.96 12.56
CA TYR A 96 3.70 4.10 11.41
C TYR A 96 4.77 2.99 11.27
N ILE A 97 5.89 3.08 11.97
CA ILE A 97 6.93 2.05 11.98
C ILE A 97 6.52 0.94 12.96
N VAL A 98 6.45 -0.28 12.45
CA VAL A 98 6.08 -1.48 13.22
C VAL A 98 7.33 -2.10 13.86
N ALA A 99 8.41 -2.20 13.11
CA ALA A 99 9.68 -2.78 13.55
C ALA A 99 10.82 -2.28 12.65
N GLU A 100 12.02 -2.16 13.22
CA GLU A 100 13.25 -1.81 12.53
C GLU A 100 14.43 -2.56 13.14
N ASP A 101 15.33 -3.05 12.30
CA ASP A 101 16.52 -3.79 12.69
C ASP A 101 17.69 -3.52 11.74
N GLU A 102 18.90 -3.40 12.29
CA GLU A 102 20.15 -3.38 11.53
C GLU A 102 20.80 -4.77 11.59
N VAL A 103 20.95 -5.42 10.43
CA VAL A 103 21.45 -6.79 10.32
C VAL A 103 22.50 -6.86 9.22
N GLY A 104 23.77 -7.05 9.58
CA GLY A 104 24.83 -7.38 8.61
C GLY A 104 25.08 -6.32 7.53
N GLY A 105 24.94 -5.03 7.85
CA GLY A 105 25.07 -3.93 6.88
C GLY A 105 23.80 -3.68 6.05
N PHE A 106 22.67 -4.24 6.47
CA PHE A 106 21.36 -3.95 5.92
C PHE A 106 20.47 -3.34 7.02
N PHE A 107 19.57 -2.46 6.59
CA PHE A 107 18.49 -1.92 7.40
C PHE A 107 17.18 -2.55 6.96
N VAL A 108 16.52 -3.27 7.87
CA VAL A 108 15.21 -3.89 7.65
C VAL A 108 14.18 -3.04 8.39
N VAL A 109 13.15 -2.59 7.69
CA VAL A 109 12.05 -1.82 8.30
C VAL A 109 10.73 -2.43 7.90
N THR A 110 9.79 -2.48 8.83
CA THR A 110 8.40 -2.82 8.55
C THR A 110 7.52 -1.65 8.94
N GLU A 111 6.71 -1.19 7.99
CA GLU A 111 5.91 0.01 8.12
C GLU A 111 4.44 -0.28 7.81
N PHE A 112 3.57 0.54 8.39
CA PHE A 112 2.18 0.68 8.01
C PHE A 112 2.04 1.66 6.85
N LEU A 113 1.41 1.23 5.77
CA LEU A 113 1.32 1.95 4.49
C LEU A 113 0.26 3.05 4.49
N GLY A 114 -0.75 2.97 5.37
CA GLY A 114 -1.90 3.88 5.37
C GLY A 114 -2.87 3.69 4.20
N ILE A 115 -2.45 3.01 3.14
CA ILE A 115 -3.25 2.69 1.97
C ILE A 115 -3.28 1.18 1.72
N ASN A 116 -4.41 0.68 1.21
CA ASN A 116 -4.53 -0.72 0.83
C ASN A 116 -3.79 -0.96 -0.50
N HIS A 117 -2.65 -1.66 -0.44
CA HIS A 117 -1.86 -1.99 -1.62
C HIS A 117 -2.40 -3.18 -2.43
N ASN A 118 -3.53 -3.78 -2.04
CA ASN A 118 -4.21 -4.78 -2.87
C ASN A 118 -5.04 -4.09 -3.98
N ALA A 119 -4.35 -3.64 -5.03
CA ALA A 119 -4.96 -2.97 -6.18
C ALA A 119 -5.93 -3.85 -6.98
N THR A 120 -5.75 -5.18 -6.93
CA THR A 120 -6.62 -6.13 -7.66
C THR A 120 -7.96 -6.35 -6.99
N GLY A 121 -8.06 -6.07 -5.69
CA GLY A 121 -9.22 -6.41 -4.86
C GLY A 121 -9.40 -7.92 -4.63
N ALA A 122 -8.50 -8.77 -5.14
CA ALA A 122 -8.51 -10.20 -4.90
C ALA A 122 -7.73 -10.50 -3.60
N GLY A 123 -8.44 -10.95 -2.57
CA GLY A 123 -7.85 -11.29 -1.26
C GLY A 123 -7.96 -10.17 -0.22
N PRO A 124 -7.36 -10.37 0.96
CA PRO A 124 -7.41 -9.40 2.05
C PRO A 124 -6.65 -8.10 1.67
N PRO A 125 -6.95 -6.98 2.34
CA PRO A 125 -6.21 -5.74 2.13
C PRO A 125 -4.75 -5.89 2.60
N LEU A 126 -3.83 -5.20 1.94
CA LEU A 126 -2.40 -5.20 2.28
C LEU A 126 -2.04 -3.84 2.87
N TRP A 127 -1.77 -3.82 4.17
CA TRP A 127 -1.60 -2.60 4.95
C TRP A 127 -0.20 -2.38 5.46
N PHE A 128 0.63 -3.42 5.45
CA PHE A 128 1.99 -3.38 5.98
C PHE A 128 2.98 -3.83 4.92
N GLU A 129 4.20 -3.31 4.97
CA GLU A 129 5.29 -3.68 4.07
C GLU A 129 6.59 -3.81 4.86
N THR A 130 7.33 -4.89 4.65
CA THR A 130 8.74 -5.01 5.04
C THR A 130 9.60 -4.59 3.86
N LEU A 131 10.59 -3.74 4.12
CA LEU A 131 11.58 -3.22 3.19
C LEU A 131 12.97 -3.53 3.71
N VAL A 132 13.88 -3.82 2.78
CA VAL A 132 15.31 -4.04 3.08
C VAL A 132 16.11 -3.03 2.28
N PHE A 133 16.97 -2.29 2.98
CA PHE A 133 17.91 -1.34 2.43
C PHE A 133 19.32 -1.84 2.71
N ARG A 134 20.21 -1.76 1.73
CA ARG A 134 21.64 -1.91 1.98
C ARG A 134 22.18 -0.59 2.52
N GLU A 135 22.97 -0.63 3.59
CA GLU A 135 23.66 0.56 4.08
C GLU A 135 24.68 1.05 3.02
N SER A 136 24.69 2.34 2.74
CA SER A 136 25.70 2.92 1.85
C SER A 136 27.04 3.09 2.57
N ALA A 137 28.12 3.27 1.81
CA ALA A 137 29.48 3.37 2.36
C ALA A 137 29.69 4.56 3.33
N ASP A 138 28.79 5.55 3.30
CA ASP A 138 28.75 6.71 4.19
C ASP A 138 27.87 6.49 5.45
N GLY A 139 27.31 5.29 5.63
CA GLY A 139 26.47 4.92 6.77
C GLY A 139 25.06 5.50 6.73
N ASN A 140 24.58 5.87 5.54
CA ASN A 140 23.19 6.29 5.30
C ASN A 140 22.35 5.11 4.75
N LEU A 141 21.03 5.30 4.71
CA LEU A 141 20.14 4.37 4.00
C LEU A 141 20.53 4.35 2.52
N GLY A 142 21.09 3.24 2.07
CA GLY A 142 21.48 3.04 0.69
C GLY A 142 20.34 2.47 -0.15
N VAL A 143 20.68 1.58 -1.07
CA VAL A 143 19.76 1.12 -2.12
C VAL A 143 18.72 0.15 -1.54
N LYS A 144 17.43 0.42 -1.80
CA LYS A 144 16.34 -0.54 -1.55
C LYS A 144 16.55 -1.78 -2.41
N ILE A 145 16.50 -2.95 -1.80
CA ILE A 145 16.64 -4.23 -2.49
C ILE A 145 15.26 -4.70 -2.94
N GLU A 146 15.07 -4.84 -4.25
CA GLU A 146 13.75 -5.07 -4.86
C GLU A 146 13.10 -6.38 -4.39
N PHE A 147 13.89 -7.45 -4.27
CA PHE A 147 13.43 -8.77 -3.80
C PHE A 147 13.12 -8.84 -2.30
N GLY A 148 13.43 -7.79 -1.52
CA GLY A 148 13.16 -7.72 -0.08
C GLY A 148 11.77 -7.20 0.28
N THR A 149 10.92 -6.88 -0.70
CA THR A 149 9.61 -6.25 -0.44
C THR A 149 8.54 -7.31 -0.19
N VAL A 150 8.02 -7.40 1.03
CA VAL A 150 6.92 -8.31 1.40
C VAL A 150 5.81 -7.54 2.06
N ARG A 151 4.56 -7.78 1.66
CA ARG A 151 3.38 -7.08 2.20
C ARG A 151 2.48 -8.01 3.00
N TYR A 152 1.81 -7.44 4.00
CA TYR A 152 0.98 -8.19 4.95
C TYR A 152 -0.37 -7.51 5.20
N SER A 153 -1.35 -8.31 5.57
CA SER A 153 -2.70 -7.84 5.89
C SER A 153 -2.88 -7.45 7.35
N THR A 154 -2.14 -8.07 8.26
CA THR A 154 -2.27 -7.86 9.70
C THR A 154 -0.93 -7.46 10.32
N LEU A 155 -1.00 -6.75 11.45
CA LEU A 155 0.18 -6.37 12.21
C LEU A 155 0.95 -7.61 12.69
N ALA A 156 0.24 -8.65 13.14
CA ALA A 156 0.86 -9.89 13.61
C ALA A 156 1.68 -10.57 12.50
N ASP A 157 1.11 -10.68 11.30
CA ASP A 157 1.81 -11.25 10.14
C ASP A 157 3.03 -10.39 9.76
N ALA A 158 2.90 -9.07 9.83
CA ALA A 158 3.98 -8.13 9.54
C ALA A 158 5.14 -8.27 10.53
N THR A 159 4.85 -8.39 11.83
CA THR A 159 5.88 -8.62 12.86
C THR A 159 6.58 -9.96 12.69
N VAL A 160 5.85 -11.04 12.40
CA VAL A 160 6.46 -12.36 12.12
C VAL A 160 7.30 -12.30 10.84
N GLY A 161 6.75 -11.68 9.79
CA GLY A 161 7.41 -11.50 8.52
C GLY A 161 8.71 -10.70 8.64
N HIS A 162 8.73 -9.67 9.48
CA HIS A 162 9.93 -8.89 9.79
C HIS A 162 11.06 -9.79 10.30
N VAL A 163 10.79 -10.62 11.32
CA VAL A 163 11.78 -11.54 11.90
C VAL A 163 12.30 -12.53 10.84
N VAL A 164 11.42 -13.05 9.99
CA VAL A 164 11.80 -13.94 8.89
C VAL A 164 12.72 -13.25 7.89
N ILE A 165 12.46 -11.98 7.55
CA ILE A 165 13.31 -11.20 6.65
C ILE A 165 14.67 -10.91 7.30
N CYS A 166 14.70 -10.53 8.58
CA CYS A 166 15.96 -10.33 9.30
C CYS A 166 16.82 -11.60 9.32
N GLU A 167 16.21 -12.78 9.54
CA GLU A 167 16.96 -14.04 9.50
C GLU A 167 17.47 -14.35 8.09
N LYS A 168 16.66 -14.11 7.04
CA LYS A 168 17.11 -14.25 5.64
C LYS A 168 18.30 -13.36 5.32
N VAL A 169 18.26 -12.09 5.75
CA VAL A 169 19.37 -11.14 5.59
C VAL A 169 20.61 -11.70 6.29
N LYS A 170 20.47 -12.14 7.55
CA LYS A 170 21.56 -12.68 8.37
C LYS A 170 22.22 -13.91 7.75
N THR A 171 21.44 -14.80 7.14
CA THR A 171 21.96 -16.01 6.48
C THR A 171 22.46 -15.76 5.05
N GLY A 172 22.44 -14.52 4.55
CA GLY A 172 22.85 -14.17 3.18
C GLY A 172 21.87 -14.63 2.10
N GLY A 173 20.60 -14.87 2.46
CA GLY A 173 19.54 -15.31 1.56
C GLY A 173 18.89 -14.19 0.74
N ILE A 174 19.38 -12.96 0.88
CA ILE A 174 19.01 -11.83 0.01
C ILE A 174 20.21 -11.58 -0.92
N GLU A 175 20.14 -12.13 -2.13
CA GLU A 175 21.12 -11.90 -3.18
C GLU A 175 21.06 -10.43 -3.65
N GLU A 176 22.21 -9.87 -4.04
CA GLU A 176 22.37 -8.49 -4.55
C GLU A 176 21.66 -8.21 -5.87
#